data_AF-A0A8T4PVI3-F1
#
_entry.id   AF-A0A8T4PVI3-F1
#
_cell.length_a   1.000
_cell.length_b   1.000
_cell.length_c   1.000
_cell.angle_alpha   90.00
_cell.angle_beta   90.00
_cell.angle_gamma   90.00
#
_symmetry.space_group_name_H-M   'P 1'
#
loop_
_entity.id
_entity.type
_entity.pdbx_description
1 polymer ?
#
loop_
_entity_poly.entity_id
_entity_poly.type
_entity_poly.pdbx_seq_one_letter_code
_entity_poly.pdbx_strand_id
1 'polypeptide(L)'
;MKPIEIAKELDEALITRKSLLPFFKKIENAPAKKIVIDFSNVSFISRSAADEYLKHKARTKKNISEIHMPKVVSSMLKSVDSADERPFLEENPPKAAQIFLL
;
A
#
# COMPACT_ATOMS: atom_id res chain seq x y z
N MET A 1 6.87 11.31 20.78
CA MET A 1 7.25 10.11 19.99
C MET A 1 7.92 10.58 18.71
N LYS A 2 9.08 10.03 18.35
CA LYS A 2 9.80 10.41 17.14
C LYS A 2 9.21 9.67 15.92
N PRO A 3 8.94 10.34 14.79
CA PRO A 3 8.50 9.68 13.56
C PRO A 3 9.54 8.67 13.06
N ILE A 4 9.05 7.59 12.45
CA ILE A 4 9.85 6.59 11.75
C ILE A 4 9.91 6.99 10.28
N GLU A 5 11.08 7.42 9.82
CA GLU A 5 11.30 7.77 8.41
C GLU A 5 11.43 6.49 7.58
N ILE A 6 10.39 6.16 6.82
CA ILE A 6 10.29 4.86 6.14
C ILE A 6 11.36 4.70 5.06
N ALA A 7 11.71 5.77 4.34
CA ALA A 7 12.77 5.73 3.33
C ALA A 7 14.13 5.33 3.95
N LYS A 8 14.42 5.83 5.16
CA LYS A 8 15.65 5.50 5.88
C LYS A 8 15.62 4.09 6.47
N GLU A 9 14.47 3.65 6.96
CA GLU A 9 14.31 2.30 7.52
C GLU A 9 14.41 1.19 6.48
N LEU A 10 14.02 1.49 5.24
CA LEU A 10 14.11 0.57 4.12
C LEU A 10 15.42 0.70 3.34
N ASP A 11 16.29 1.65 3.72
CA ASP A 11 17.51 2.03 3.00
C ASP A 11 17.25 2.36 1.51
N GLU A 12 16.03 2.80 1.19
CA GLU A 12 15.54 2.96 -0.18
C GLU A 12 14.56 4.14 -0.28
N ALA A 13 14.73 5.00 -1.29
CA ALA A 13 13.69 5.97 -1.68
C ALA A 13 12.50 5.30 -2.40
N LEU A 14 12.63 4.01 -2.74
CA LEU A 14 11.66 3.21 -3.46
C LEU A 14 11.07 2.16 -2.51
N ILE A 15 9.76 2.12 -2.36
CA ILE A 15 9.12 1.11 -1.49
C ILE A 15 8.66 -0.07 -2.35
N THR A 16 9.22 -1.24 -2.06
CA THR A 16 8.84 -2.52 -2.70
C THR A 16 8.18 -3.47 -1.72
N ARG A 17 7.42 -4.45 -2.21
CA ARG A 17 6.79 -5.49 -1.36
C ARG A 17 7.82 -6.19 -0.46
N LYS A 18 9.01 -6.49 -1.01
CA LYS A 18 10.09 -7.17 -0.28
C LYS A 18 10.58 -6.33 0.91
N SER A 19 10.70 -5.01 0.71
CA SER A 19 11.14 -4.07 1.75
C SER A 19 10.10 -3.89 2.88
N LEU A 20 8.81 -3.97 2.58
CA LEU A 20 7.73 -3.71 3.54
C LEU A 20 7.53 -4.80 4.60
N LEU A 21 7.74 -6.07 4.25
CA LEU A 21 7.48 -7.19 5.18
C LEU A 21 8.34 -7.11 6.45
N PRO A 22 9.68 -6.94 6.39
CA PRO A 22 10.49 -6.73 7.58
C PRO A 22 10.10 -5.48 8.38
N PHE A 23 9.72 -4.40 7.69
CA PHE A 23 9.33 -3.14 8.30
C PHE A 23 8.06 -3.27 9.15
N PHE A 24 7.01 -3.91 8.64
CA PHE A 24 5.79 -4.12 9.42
C PHE A 24 6.00 -5.08 10.59
N LYS A 25 6.84 -6.10 10.43
CA LYS A 25 7.25 -6.95 11.56
C LYS A 25 7.91 -6.14 12.67
N LYS A 26 8.76 -5.16 12.32
CA LYS A 26 9.36 -4.24 13.30
C LYS A 26 8.31 -3.36 13.98
N ILE A 27 7.34 -2.82 13.23
CA ILE A 27 6.23 -2.03 13.77
C ILE A 27 5.40 -2.82 14.77
N GLU A 28 5.03 -4.05 14.44
CA GLU A 28 4.18 -4.90 15.30
C GLU A 28 4.85 -5.22 16.64
N ASN A 29 6.17 -5.47 16.60
CA ASN A 29 6.98 -5.77 17.78
C ASN A 29 7.39 -4.53 18.59
N ALA A 30 7.17 -3.31 18.07
CA ALA A 30 7.49 -2.09 18.81
C ALA A 30 6.62 -1.99 20.08
N PRO A 31 7.15 -1.52 21.23
CA PRO A 31 6.35 -1.40 22.46
C PRO A 31 5.27 -0.31 22.36
N ALA A 32 5.49 0.71 21.53
CA ALA A 32 4.53 1.80 21.35
C ALA A 32 3.25 1.31 20.65
N LYS A 33 2.10 1.81 21.11
CA LYS A 33 0.79 1.56 20.46
C LYS A 33 0.52 2.54 19.32
N LYS A 34 0.91 3.81 19.50
CA LYS A 34 0.87 4.83 18.46
C LYS A 34 2.17 4.73 17.65
N ILE A 35 2.08 4.82 16.32
CA ILE A 35 3.20 4.80 15.39
C ILE A 35 3.00 5.96 14.42
N VAL A 36 4.05 6.73 14.16
CA VAL A 36 4.03 7.79 13.15
C VAL A 36 5.03 7.40 12.07
N ILE A 37 4.56 7.25 10.84
CA ILE A 37 5.38 6.91 9.68
C ILE A 37 5.57 8.17 8.85
N ASP A 38 6.82 8.57 8.68
CA ASP A 38 7.20 9.71 7.86
C ASP A 38 7.62 9.21 6.47
N PHE A 39 6.89 9.66 5.46
CA PHE A 39 7.10 9.35 4.04
C PHE A 39 8.00 10.37 3.34
N SER A 40 8.62 11.29 4.08
CA SER A 40 9.67 12.14 3.56
C SER A 40 10.72 11.30 2.83
N ASN A 41 11.21 11.81 1.70
CA ASN A 41 12.21 11.17 0.85
C ASN A 41 11.78 9.88 0.12
N VAL A 42 10.51 9.49 0.20
CA VAL A 42 9.98 8.41 -0.64
C VAL A 42 9.64 8.96 -2.03
N SER A 43 10.37 8.56 -3.06
CA SER A 43 10.12 8.97 -4.44
C SER A 43 9.21 8.02 -5.20
N PHE A 44 9.03 6.78 -4.73
CA PHE A 44 8.25 5.76 -5.42
C PHE A 44 7.72 4.70 -4.47
N ILE A 45 6.57 4.11 -4.82
CA ILE A 45 6.04 2.89 -4.23
C ILE A 45 5.48 2.01 -5.34
N SER A 46 5.82 0.72 -5.33
CA SER A 46 5.23 -0.21 -6.30
C SER A 46 3.76 -0.46 -5.98
N ARG A 47 2.95 -0.81 -6.98
CA ARG A 47 1.53 -1.17 -6.77
C ARG A 47 1.36 -2.30 -5.76
N SER A 48 2.20 -3.33 -5.85
CA SER A 48 2.21 -4.46 -4.91
C SER A 48 2.63 -4.06 -3.50
N ALA A 49 3.51 -3.07 -3.35
CA ALA A 49 3.89 -2.54 -2.06
C ALA A 49 2.76 -1.72 -1.44
N ALA A 50 2.07 -0.90 -2.24
CA ALA A 50 0.92 -0.12 -1.79
C ALA A 50 -0.21 -1.03 -1.28
N ASP A 51 -0.52 -2.11 -1.99
CA ASP A 51 -1.50 -3.14 -1.57
C ASP A 51 -1.13 -3.78 -0.23
N GLU A 52 0.09 -4.27 -0.11
CA GLU A 52 0.57 -4.89 1.12
C GLU A 52 0.61 -3.90 2.29
N TYR A 53 1.01 -2.64 2.03
CA TYR A 53 1.00 -1.58 3.04
C TYR A 53 -0.41 -1.36 3.60
N LEU A 54 -1.43 -1.23 2.74
CA LEU A 54 -2.82 -1.04 3.16
C LEU A 54 -3.32 -2.25 3.95
N LYS A 55 -3.04 -3.48 3.49
CA LYS A 55 -3.41 -4.72 4.17
C LYS A 55 -2.81 -4.83 5.57
N HIS A 56 -1.51 -4.54 5.70
CA HIS A 56 -0.84 -4.56 7.00
C HIS A 56 -1.34 -3.45 7.93
N LYS A 57 -1.55 -2.23 7.40
CA LYS A 57 -2.14 -1.12 8.17
C LYS A 57 -3.54 -1.46 8.68
N ALA A 58 -4.38 -2.12 7.89
CA ALA A 58 -5.73 -2.51 8.29
C ALA A 58 -5.74 -3.63 9.36
N ARG A 59 -4.76 -4.54 9.33
CA ARG A 59 -4.70 -5.71 10.22
C ARG A 59 -3.99 -5.46 11.55
N THR A 60 -3.09 -4.48 11.59
CA THR A 60 -2.28 -4.23 12.79
C THR A 60 -3.12 -3.67 13.94
N LYS A 61 -2.73 -4.01 15.18
CA LYS A 61 -3.33 -3.42 16.40
C LYS A 61 -2.72 -2.06 16.77
N LYS A 62 -1.75 -1.59 15.97
CA LYS A 62 -1.07 -0.31 16.15
C LYS A 62 -1.92 0.83 15.57
N ASN A 63 -1.90 1.98 16.23
CA ASN A 63 -2.49 3.21 15.69
C ASN A 63 -1.43 3.92 14.84
N ILE A 64 -1.48 3.71 13.52
CA ILE A 64 -0.55 4.28 12.55
C ILE A 64 -1.10 5.62 12.03
N SER A 65 -0.26 6.66 12.07
CA SER A 65 -0.51 7.93 11.41
C SER A 65 0.59 8.22 10.40
N GLU A 66 0.23 8.53 9.15
CA GLU A 66 1.18 8.93 8.12
C GLU A 66 1.36 10.44 8.06
N ILE A 67 2.60 10.88 7.86
CA ILE A 67 2.95 12.30 7.67
C ILE A 67 3.87 12.47 6.44
N HIS A 68 3.89 13.69 5.90
CA HIS A 68 4.71 14.11 4.75
C HIS A 68 4.58 13.18 3.53
N MET A 69 3.38 12.64 3.29
CA MET A 69 3.14 11.69 2.20
C MET A 69 3.23 12.37 0.82
N PRO A 70 4.19 11.97 -0.05
CA PRO A 70 4.31 12.54 -1.38
C PRO A 70 3.10 12.20 -2.26
N LYS A 71 2.81 13.07 -3.24
CA LYS A 71 1.67 12.89 -4.17
C LYS A 71 1.73 11.55 -4.91
N VAL A 72 2.91 11.14 -5.37
CA VAL A 72 3.11 9.85 -6.07
C VAL A 72 2.70 8.65 -5.20
N VAL A 73 3.05 8.68 -3.92
CA VAL A 73 2.72 7.61 -2.95
C VAL A 73 1.21 7.61 -2.67
N SER A 74 0.65 8.77 -2.31
CA SER A 74 -0.79 8.88 -2.01
C SER A 74 -1.67 8.53 -3.20
N SER A 75 -1.29 8.90 -4.43
CA SER A 75 -1.99 8.51 -5.65
C SER A 75 -1.97 7.00 -5.88
N MET A 76 -0.83 6.33 -5.65
CA MET A 76 -0.74 4.88 -5.78
C MET A 76 -1.59 4.15 -4.73
N LEU A 77 -1.51 4.58 -3.46
CA LEU A 77 -2.32 4.00 -2.38
C LEU A 77 -3.81 4.11 -2.70
N LYS A 78 -4.29 5.31 -3.11
CA LYS A 78 -5.68 5.50 -3.53
C LYS A 78 -6.05 4.63 -4.73
N SER A 79 -5.18 4.52 -5.73
CA SER A 79 -5.45 3.69 -6.91
C SER A 79 -5.59 2.20 -6.58
N VAL A 80 -4.92 1.73 -5.54
CA VAL A 80 -5.03 0.34 -5.06
C VAL A 80 -6.30 0.17 -4.23
N ASP A 81 -6.55 1.07 -3.29
CA ASP A 81 -7.73 1.06 -2.42
C ASP A 81 -9.04 1.05 -3.24
N SER A 82 -9.15 1.93 -4.25
CA SER A 82 -10.32 1.98 -5.15
C SER A 82 -10.38 0.84 -6.18
N ALA A 83 -9.34 0.02 -6.31
CA ALA A 83 -9.38 -1.18 -7.15
C ALA A 83 -9.99 -2.37 -6.40
N ASP A 84 -9.84 -2.42 -5.06
CA ASP A 84 -10.45 -3.45 -4.23
C ASP A 84 -11.98 -3.25 -4.06
N GLU A 85 -12.46 -2.01 -4.24
CA GLU A 85 -13.90 -1.67 -4.22
C GLU A 85 -14.64 -1.95 -5.53
N ARG A 86 -13.92 -2.25 -6.63
CA ARG A 86 -14.59 -2.60 -7.88
C ARG A 86 -15.08 -4.05 -7.77
N PRO A 87 -16.41 -4.31 -7.77
CA PRO A 87 -16.87 -5.67 -7.94
C PRO A 87 -16.25 -6.20 -9.24
N PHE A 88 -15.81 -7.45 -9.22
CA PHE A 88 -15.47 -8.17 -10.44
C PHE A 88 -16.64 -7.93 -11.40
N LEU A 89 -16.43 -7.10 -12.42
CA LEU A 89 -17.38 -7.07 -13.52
C LEU A 89 -17.26 -8.46 -14.11
N GLU A 90 -18.30 -9.28 -13.96
CA GLU A 90 -18.53 -10.37 -14.90
C GLU A 90 -18.55 -9.70 -16.27
N GLU A 91 -17.41 -9.75 -16.96
CA GLU A 91 -17.33 -9.34 -18.34
C GLU A 91 -18.25 -10.29 -19.11
N ASN A 92 -19.49 -9.84 -19.32
CA ASN A 92 -20.29 -10.39 -20.39
C ASN A 92 -19.47 -10.15 -21.66
N PRO A 93 -18.97 -11.20 -22.34
CA PRO A 93 -18.17 -11.01 -23.53
C PRO A 93 -18.97 -10.19 -24.54
N PRO A 94 -18.32 -9.28 -25.30
CA PRO A 94 -19.03 -8.44 -26.25
C PRO A 94 -19.86 -9.32 -27.20
N LYS A 95 -21.12 -8.91 -27.44
CA LYS A 95 -22.10 -9.63 -28.30
C LYS A 95 -21.55 -10.07 -29.67
N ALA A 96 -20.46 -9.48 -30.13
CA ALA A 96 -19.74 -9.89 -31.34
C ALA A 96 -19.21 -11.34 -31.29
N ALA A 97 -19.01 -11.94 -30.11
CA ALA A 97 -18.55 -13.32 -29.97
C ALA A 97 -19.69 -14.37 -29.96
N GLN A 98 -20.97 -13.96 -29.90
CA GLN A 98 -22.11 -14.90 -29.90
C GLN A 98 -22.60 -15.28 -31.31
N ILE A 99 -22.05 -14.69 -32.37
CA ILE A 99 -22.53 -14.90 -33.75
C ILE A 99 -21.84 -16.11 -34.44
N PHE A 100 -20.85 -16.76 -33.80
CA PHE A 100 -20.13 -17.91 -34.40
C PHE A 100 -20.55 -19.30 -33.86
N LEU A 101 -21.71 -19.40 -33.21
CA LEU A 101 -22.29 -20.69 -32.79
C LEU A 101 -23.75 -20.80 -33.28
N LEU A 102 -23.95 -20.70 -34.60
CA LEU A 102 -25.14 -21.20 -35.29
C LEU A 102 -24.73 -22.26 -36.30
#